data_AF-A0A3D1TXM1-F1
#
_entry.id   AF-A0A3D1TXM1-F1
#
_cell.length_a   1.000
_cell.length_b   1.000
_cell.length_c   1.000
_cell.angle_alpha   90.00
_cell.angle_beta   90.00
_cell.angle_gamma   90.00
#
_symmetry.space_group_name_H-M   'P 1'
#
loop_
_entity.id
_entity.type
_entity.pdbx_description
1 polymer ?
#
loop_
_entity_poly.entity_id
_entity_poly.type
_entity_poly.pdbx_seq_one_letter_code
_entity_poly.pdbx_strand_id
1 'polypeptide(L)'
;SVHIAGRKLDRLGARAGQFFLWRFLSSGRWWESHPFSLSRAPDGRSLRITVKHSGDFSKRIGEIRPGTRVIAEGPFGTFTDLVRRRERVALIAGGIGITPIRALLEEMRGDLVLVYRVVRDEDIVFGQELRKLADSKGITLHFVVGDHASPDGEKLLSPEHLREMVPDIAEREVYICGPPAMSDLIEKNVRQTRVPRKYIHTERFAL
;
A
#
# COMPACT_ATOMS: atom_id res chain seq x y z
N SER A 1 14.44 0.29 -1.19
CA SER A 1 13.56 1.08 -2.09
C SER A 1 14.35 1.50 -3.32
N VAL A 2 13.68 1.82 -4.41
CA VAL A 2 14.30 2.45 -5.59
C VAL A 2 13.79 3.88 -5.69
N HIS A 3 14.70 4.82 -5.89
CA HIS A 3 14.40 6.25 -6.02
C HIS A 3 14.64 6.67 -7.46
N ILE A 4 13.62 7.26 -8.08
CA ILE A 4 13.64 7.68 -9.47
C ILE A 4 13.60 9.21 -9.47
N ALA A 5 14.59 9.81 -10.13
CA ALA A 5 14.64 11.23 -10.40
C ALA A 5 14.52 11.47 -11.92
N GLY A 6 14.05 12.64 -12.30
CA GLY A 6 13.83 12.98 -13.70
C GLY A 6 13.53 14.45 -13.89
N ARG A 7 13.33 14.85 -15.15
CA ARG A 7 12.93 16.21 -15.50
C ARG A 7 11.41 16.27 -15.62
N LYS A 8 10.81 17.35 -15.12
CA LYS A 8 9.37 17.63 -15.25
C LYS A 8 8.46 16.50 -14.74
N LEU A 9 8.83 15.85 -13.62
CA LEU A 9 8.04 14.75 -13.05
C LEU A 9 6.68 15.20 -12.54
N ASP A 10 6.54 16.48 -12.17
CA ASP A 10 5.28 17.14 -11.86
C ASP A 10 4.21 16.97 -12.96
N ARG A 11 4.63 16.95 -14.23
CA ARG A 11 3.72 16.80 -15.38
C ARG A 11 3.10 15.42 -15.50
N LEU A 12 3.60 14.42 -14.78
CA LEU A 12 2.99 13.09 -14.74
C LEU A 12 1.64 13.11 -14.00
N GLY A 13 1.36 14.13 -13.19
CA GLY A 13 0.11 14.22 -12.43
C GLY A 13 -0.11 13.06 -11.45
N ALA A 14 0.98 12.38 -11.05
CA ALA A 14 0.93 11.21 -10.19
C ALA A 14 0.35 11.56 -8.81
N ARG A 15 -0.45 10.66 -8.26
CA ARG A 15 -1.01 10.74 -6.91
C ARG A 15 -0.53 9.60 -6.03
N ALA A 16 -0.59 9.81 -4.72
CA ALA A 16 -0.42 8.73 -3.78
C ALA A 16 -1.42 7.59 -4.06
N GLY A 17 -0.95 6.35 -3.90
CA GLY A 17 -1.74 5.15 -4.15
C GLY A 17 -1.78 4.68 -5.61
N GLN A 18 -1.26 5.46 -6.55
CA GLN A 18 -1.12 5.03 -7.95
C GLN A 18 0.12 4.17 -8.18
N PHE A 19 0.12 3.47 -9.32
CA PHE A 19 1.24 2.68 -9.80
C PHE A 19 1.65 3.06 -11.23
N PHE A 20 2.83 2.59 -11.62
CA PHE A 20 3.34 2.70 -12.98
C PHE A 20 3.83 1.34 -13.43
N LEU A 21 3.90 1.15 -14.74
CA LEU A 21 4.66 0.08 -15.35
C LEU A 21 6.11 0.56 -15.51
N TRP A 22 7.04 -0.13 -14.83
CA TRP A 22 8.44 0.24 -14.77
C TRP A 22 9.30 -0.68 -15.62
N ARG A 23 10.09 -0.08 -16.50
CA ARG A 23 11.04 -0.78 -17.36
C ARG A 23 12.44 -0.23 -17.13
N PHE A 24 13.25 -1.00 -16.40
CA PHE A 24 14.62 -0.64 -16.07
C PHE A 24 15.55 -1.03 -17.21
N LEU A 25 16.29 -0.06 -17.76
CA LEU A 25 17.17 -0.27 -18.91
C LEU A 25 18.52 -0.86 -18.47
N SER A 26 18.48 -2.04 -17.85
CA SER A 26 19.64 -2.86 -17.51
C SER A 26 19.93 -3.89 -18.60
N SER A 27 21.18 -4.36 -18.65
CA SER A 27 21.65 -5.32 -19.65
C SER A 27 20.81 -6.60 -19.64
N GLY A 28 20.24 -6.95 -20.79
CA GLY A 28 19.50 -8.20 -20.99
C GLY A 28 18.10 -8.26 -20.40
N ARG A 29 17.49 -7.13 -19.96
CA ARG A 29 16.11 -7.10 -19.41
C ARG A 29 15.34 -5.82 -19.73
N TRP A 30 15.82 -5.03 -20.68
CA TRP A 30 15.20 -3.75 -21.06
C TRP A 30 13.77 -3.88 -21.58
N TRP A 31 13.28 -5.09 -21.88
CA TRP A 31 11.91 -5.37 -22.32
C TRP A 31 10.94 -5.69 -21.17
N GLU A 32 11.44 -6.01 -19.97
CA GLU A 32 10.58 -6.39 -18.85
C GLU A 32 9.88 -5.17 -18.26
N SER A 33 8.56 -5.26 -18.10
CA SER A 33 7.72 -4.19 -17.57
C SER A 33 7.00 -4.70 -16.31
N HIS A 34 7.15 -3.99 -15.20
CA HIS A 34 6.66 -4.45 -13.90
C HIS A 34 5.74 -3.41 -13.26
N PRO A 35 4.53 -3.79 -12.83
CA PRO A 35 3.63 -2.89 -12.13
C PRO A 35 4.12 -2.67 -10.69
N PHE A 36 4.56 -1.46 -10.35
CA PHE A 36 4.86 -1.10 -8.96
C PHE A 36 4.19 0.19 -8.54
N SER A 37 3.49 0.13 -7.41
CA SER A 37 2.91 1.29 -6.76
C SER A 37 3.97 2.20 -6.17
N LEU A 38 3.65 3.48 -6.19
CA LEU A 38 4.45 4.47 -5.49
C LEU A 38 4.40 4.19 -3.98
N SER A 39 5.57 4.15 -3.36
CA SER A 39 5.72 3.95 -1.91
C SER A 39 5.97 5.26 -1.15
N ARG A 40 5.86 6.40 -1.83
CA ARG A 40 5.92 7.74 -1.26
C ARG A 40 4.96 8.66 -2.02
N ALA A 41 4.36 9.63 -1.35
CA ALA A 41 3.59 10.66 -2.05
C ALA A 41 4.51 11.41 -3.05
N PRO A 42 4.09 11.59 -4.31
CA PRO A 42 4.85 12.36 -5.30
C PRO A 42 5.11 13.79 -4.83
N ASP A 43 6.37 14.24 -4.89
CA ASP A 43 6.76 15.61 -4.53
C ASP A 43 7.09 16.48 -5.76
N GLY A 44 6.80 15.97 -6.96
CA GLY A 44 7.10 16.61 -8.25
C GLY A 44 8.58 16.55 -8.66
N ARG A 45 9.47 16.05 -7.80
CA ARG A 45 10.93 16.00 -8.04
C ARG A 45 11.48 14.59 -8.06
N SER A 46 10.83 13.67 -7.37
CA SER A 46 11.22 12.27 -7.29
C SER A 46 10.01 11.34 -7.13
N LEU A 47 10.18 10.11 -7.57
CA LEU A 47 9.26 9.00 -7.31
C LEU A 47 10.00 7.93 -6.52
N ARG A 48 9.28 7.22 -5.65
CA ARG A 48 9.83 6.10 -4.88
C ARG A 48 8.97 4.88 -5.08
N ILE A 49 9.60 3.75 -5.35
CA ILE A 49 8.96 2.43 -5.32
C ILE A 49 9.68 1.54 -4.31
N THR A 50 8.96 0.55 -3.80
CA THR A 50 9.52 -0.48 -2.94
C THR A 50 8.99 -1.82 -3.38
N VAL A 51 9.90 -2.76 -3.56
CA VAL A 51 9.59 -4.10 -4.06
C VAL A 51 10.03 -5.09 -2.99
N LYS A 52 9.13 -5.97 -2.55
CA LYS A 52 9.48 -7.09 -1.66
C LYS A 52 10.21 -8.14 -2.49
N HIS A 53 11.27 -8.72 -1.95
CA HIS A 53 11.98 -9.85 -2.56
C HIS A 53 11.12 -11.14 -2.54
N SER A 54 10.07 -11.18 -3.36
CA SER A 54 9.26 -12.35 -3.66
C SER A 54 9.21 -12.55 -5.18
N GLY A 55 9.91 -13.56 -5.72
CA GLY A 55 9.99 -13.87 -7.16
C GLY A 55 11.34 -13.54 -7.84
N ASP A 56 11.49 -13.96 -9.10
CA ASP A 56 12.77 -13.87 -9.85
C ASP A 56 13.17 -12.44 -10.22
N PHE A 57 12.22 -11.56 -10.48
CA PHE A 57 12.51 -10.15 -10.76
C PHE A 57 12.88 -9.37 -9.49
N SER A 58 12.14 -9.58 -8.41
CA SER A 58 12.37 -8.85 -7.16
C SER A 58 13.70 -9.18 -6.52
N LYS A 59 14.23 -10.40 -6.65
CA LYS A 59 15.61 -10.76 -6.23
C LYS A 59 16.67 -9.85 -6.88
N ARG A 60 16.43 -9.39 -8.12
CA ARG A 60 17.43 -8.71 -8.96
C ARG A 60 17.18 -7.22 -9.10
N ILE A 61 16.07 -6.68 -8.59
CA ILE A 61 15.88 -5.22 -8.49
C ILE A 61 16.97 -4.58 -7.61
N GLY A 62 17.53 -5.33 -6.66
CA GLY A 62 18.69 -4.91 -5.88
C GLY A 62 19.99 -4.80 -6.69
N GLU A 63 20.06 -5.41 -7.88
CA GLU A 63 21.22 -5.32 -8.79
C GLU A 63 21.19 -4.05 -9.65
N ILE A 64 20.10 -3.30 -9.62
CA ILE A 64 19.96 -2.06 -10.40
C ILE A 64 20.94 -1.03 -9.83
N ARG A 65 21.91 -0.64 -10.67
CA ARG A 65 22.90 0.37 -10.29
C ARG A 65 22.30 1.78 -10.36
N PRO A 66 22.63 2.67 -9.42
CA PRO A 66 22.33 4.09 -9.55
C PRO A 66 22.80 4.62 -10.92
N GLY A 67 21.99 5.47 -11.54
CA GLY A 67 22.22 5.97 -12.90
C GLY A 67 21.60 5.10 -14.01
N THR A 68 21.05 3.92 -13.69
CA THR A 68 20.25 3.14 -14.64
C THR A 68 19.03 3.95 -15.10
N ARG A 69 18.88 4.13 -16.41
CA ARG A 69 17.72 4.78 -16.99
C ARG A 69 16.49 3.90 -16.83
N VAL A 70 15.34 4.51 -16.58
CA VAL A 70 14.06 3.83 -16.43
C VAL A 70 13.02 4.48 -17.32
N ILE A 71 12.14 3.65 -17.90
CA ILE A 71 10.93 4.11 -18.58
C ILE A 71 9.77 3.79 -17.65
N ALA A 72 8.93 4.78 -17.41
CA ALA A 72 7.72 4.66 -16.60
C ALA A 72 6.51 4.98 -17.46
N GLU A 73 5.53 4.08 -17.47
CA GLU A 73 4.25 4.26 -18.14
C GLU A 73 3.15 4.34 -17.07
N GLY A 74 2.27 5.34 -17.16
CA GLY A 74 1.27 5.67 -16.16
C GLY A 74 1.09 7.19 -15.98
N PRO A 75 0.50 7.64 -14.85
CA PRO A 75 0.07 6.82 -13.72
C PRO A 75 -1.20 6.00 -13.99
N PHE A 76 -1.31 4.86 -13.32
CA PHE A 76 -2.47 3.97 -13.31
C PHE A 76 -3.05 3.80 -11.90
N GLY A 77 -4.29 3.30 -11.82
CA GLY A 77 -4.98 3.01 -10.57
C GLY A 77 -5.87 4.16 -10.08
N THR A 78 -7.00 3.79 -9.47
CA THR A 78 -7.99 4.71 -8.87
C THR A 78 -7.91 4.74 -7.34
N PHE A 79 -7.02 3.94 -6.76
CA PHE A 79 -6.79 3.79 -5.32
C PHE A 79 -6.09 5.03 -4.73
N THR A 80 -6.78 6.17 -4.75
CA THR A 80 -6.23 7.50 -4.43
C THR A 80 -7.15 8.25 -3.46
N ASP A 81 -6.67 9.30 -2.81
CA ASP A 81 -7.53 10.15 -1.94
C ASP A 81 -8.61 10.92 -2.74
N LEU A 82 -8.52 10.96 -4.08
CA LEU A 82 -9.50 11.66 -4.93
C LEU A 82 -10.90 11.02 -4.90
N VAL A 83 -10.99 9.72 -4.61
CA VAL A 83 -12.28 9.03 -4.53
C VAL A 83 -12.91 9.07 -3.13
N ARG A 84 -12.20 9.67 -2.16
CA ARG A 84 -12.65 9.82 -0.79
C ARG A 84 -13.85 10.76 -0.68
N ARG A 85 -14.78 10.37 0.17
CA ARG A 85 -16.03 11.07 0.49
C ARG A 85 -16.23 11.31 1.97
N ARG A 86 -15.45 10.68 2.86
CA ARG A 86 -15.56 10.83 4.32
C ARG A 86 -14.27 11.33 4.95
N GLU A 87 -14.37 12.13 6.00
CA GLU A 87 -13.18 12.63 6.71
C GLU A 87 -12.45 11.58 7.55
N ARG A 88 -13.11 10.49 7.97
CA ARG A 88 -12.45 9.42 8.71
C ARG A 88 -12.11 8.26 7.79
N VAL A 89 -10.87 7.77 7.85
CA VAL A 89 -10.36 6.72 6.95
C VAL A 89 -9.72 5.60 7.76
N ALA A 90 -9.99 4.36 7.35
CA ALA A 90 -9.26 3.17 7.79
C ALA A 90 -8.51 2.57 6.59
N LEU A 91 -7.19 2.46 6.69
CA LEU A 91 -6.35 1.84 5.69
C LEU A 91 -5.91 0.46 6.20
N ILE A 92 -6.16 -0.59 5.42
CA ILE A 92 -5.85 -1.98 5.77
C ILE A 92 -4.86 -2.53 4.74
N ALA A 93 -3.63 -2.78 5.19
CA ALA A 93 -2.53 -3.24 4.35
C ALA A 93 -2.19 -4.71 4.62
N GLY A 94 -1.82 -5.43 3.56
CA GLY A 94 -1.28 -6.78 3.63
C GLY A 94 0.06 -6.93 2.94
N GLY A 95 1.10 -7.35 3.67
CA GLY A 95 2.43 -7.59 3.11
C GLY A 95 2.97 -6.37 2.35
N ILE A 96 3.26 -6.52 1.06
CA ILE A 96 3.78 -5.41 0.22
C ILE A 96 2.71 -4.42 -0.24
N GLY A 97 1.42 -4.75 -0.04
CA GLY A 97 0.30 -3.82 -0.26
C GLY A 97 0.36 -2.58 0.64
N ILE A 98 1.27 -2.56 1.62
CA ILE A 98 1.62 -1.35 2.37
C ILE A 98 2.21 -0.23 1.50
N THR A 99 2.72 -0.53 0.29
CA THR A 99 3.38 0.46 -0.55
C THR A 99 2.46 1.62 -0.98
N PRO A 100 1.33 1.40 -1.67
CA PRO A 100 0.41 2.49 -1.97
C PRO A 100 -0.18 3.11 -0.70
N ILE A 101 -0.49 2.30 0.32
CA ILE A 101 -1.05 2.78 1.59
C ILE A 101 -0.09 3.74 2.30
N ARG A 102 1.22 3.47 2.32
CA ARG A 102 2.20 4.37 2.93
C ARG A 102 2.37 5.67 2.15
N ALA A 103 2.15 5.66 0.84
CA ALA A 103 2.07 6.90 0.07
C ALA A 103 0.79 7.68 0.45
N LEU A 104 -0.35 6.99 0.53
CA LEU A 104 -1.63 7.61 0.93
C LEU A 104 -1.56 8.19 2.33
N LEU A 105 -0.95 7.50 3.30
CA LEU A 105 -0.77 8.02 4.67
C LEU A 105 0.04 9.31 4.71
N GLU A 106 0.96 9.55 3.77
CA GLU A 106 1.71 10.82 3.69
C GLU A 106 0.82 11.94 3.12
N GLU A 107 0.03 11.65 2.08
CA GLU A 107 -0.84 12.62 1.37
C GLU A 107 -2.13 12.96 2.12
N MET A 108 -2.84 11.95 2.62
CA MET A 108 -4.17 12.08 3.24
C MET A 108 -4.14 12.89 4.53
N ARG A 109 -5.19 13.67 4.79
CA ARG A 109 -5.39 14.40 6.05
C ARG A 109 -6.61 13.88 6.80
N GLY A 110 -6.80 14.32 8.04
CA GLY A 110 -7.95 13.96 8.88
C GLY A 110 -7.65 12.80 9.83
N ASP A 111 -8.71 12.15 10.31
CA ASP A 111 -8.61 11.01 11.25
C ASP A 111 -8.33 9.73 10.47
N LEU A 112 -7.10 9.21 10.64
CA LEU A 112 -6.58 8.06 9.93
C LEU A 112 -6.28 6.92 10.91
N VAL A 113 -6.71 5.72 10.55
CA VAL A 113 -6.30 4.47 11.20
C VAL A 113 -5.59 3.59 10.17
N LEU A 114 -4.41 3.08 10.51
CA LEU A 114 -3.71 2.06 9.72
C LEU A 114 -3.74 0.72 10.46
N VAL A 115 -4.26 -0.31 9.79
CA VAL A 115 -4.13 -1.71 10.20
C VAL A 115 -3.20 -2.40 9.21
N TYR A 116 -1.99 -2.77 9.64
CA TYR A 116 -1.00 -3.40 8.78
C TYR A 116 -0.75 -4.85 9.19
N ARG A 117 -1.17 -5.78 8.32
CA ARG A 117 -1.00 -7.21 8.55
C ARG A 117 0.20 -7.80 7.80
N VAL A 118 0.96 -8.60 8.54
CA VAL A 118 2.08 -9.41 8.05
C VAL A 118 2.05 -10.80 8.70
N VAL A 119 2.81 -11.76 8.15
CA VAL A 119 2.89 -13.11 8.73
C VAL A 119 3.83 -13.12 9.93
N ARG A 120 4.99 -12.46 9.81
CA ARG A 120 6.02 -12.36 10.84
C ARG A 120 6.44 -10.92 11.07
N ASP A 121 6.99 -10.59 12.24
CA ASP A 121 7.50 -9.24 12.52
C ASP A 121 8.59 -8.81 11.54
N GLU A 122 9.44 -9.74 11.11
CA GLU A 122 10.50 -9.50 10.11
C GLU A 122 9.96 -9.08 8.73
N ASP A 123 8.68 -9.36 8.43
CA ASP A 123 8.03 -8.96 7.19
C ASP A 123 7.54 -7.50 7.21
N ILE A 124 7.62 -6.78 8.34
CA ILE A 124 7.16 -5.40 8.46
C ILE A 124 8.04 -4.49 7.61
N VAL A 125 7.49 -4.02 6.49
CA VAL A 125 8.12 -3.01 5.64
C VAL A 125 7.73 -1.62 6.14
N PHE A 126 8.68 -0.70 6.16
CA PHE A 126 8.50 0.70 6.60
C PHE A 126 8.16 0.90 8.08
N GLY A 127 8.34 -0.08 8.97
CA GLY A 127 7.90 0.03 10.38
C GLY A 127 8.30 1.35 11.08
N GLN A 128 9.55 1.80 10.92
CA GLN A 128 10.00 3.09 11.47
C GLN A 128 9.38 4.31 10.77
N GLU A 129 9.22 4.28 9.44
CA GLU A 129 8.57 5.39 8.72
C GLU A 129 7.09 5.50 9.09
N LEU A 130 6.40 4.37 9.25
CA LEU A 130 4.99 4.32 9.63
C LEU A 130 4.77 4.87 11.03
N ARG A 131 5.62 4.49 12.00
CA ARG A 131 5.57 5.05 13.36
C ARG A 131 5.79 6.57 13.36
N LYS A 132 6.80 7.06 12.62
CA LYS A 132 7.04 8.50 12.49
C LYS A 132 5.86 9.25 11.85
N LEU A 133 5.27 8.69 10.80
CA LEU A 133 4.06 9.26 10.20
C LEU A 133 2.89 9.26 11.18
N ALA A 134 2.74 8.18 11.94
CA ALA A 134 1.71 8.07 12.96
C ALA A 134 1.85 9.12 14.06
N ASP A 135 3.04 9.26 14.63
CA ASP A 135 3.32 10.25 15.67
C ASP A 135 3.10 11.68 15.16
N SER A 136 3.59 11.99 13.95
CA SER A 136 3.52 13.35 13.39
C SER A 136 2.12 13.78 12.93
N LYS A 137 1.23 12.82 12.61
CA LYS A 137 -0.11 13.10 12.07
C LYS A 137 -1.24 12.62 12.97
N GLY A 138 -0.93 12.03 14.13
CA GLY A 138 -1.93 11.45 15.04
C GLY A 138 -2.66 10.25 14.44
N ILE A 139 -1.96 9.40 13.69
CA ILE A 139 -2.55 8.20 13.06
C ILE A 139 -2.58 7.07 14.09
N THR A 140 -3.72 6.43 14.26
CA THR A 140 -3.79 5.19 15.05
C THR A 140 -3.19 4.05 14.24
N LEU A 141 -2.12 3.42 14.74
CA LEU A 141 -1.36 2.39 14.02
C LEU A 141 -1.45 1.03 14.72
N HIS A 142 -1.99 0.04 14.03
CA HIS A 142 -2.05 -1.35 14.46
C HIS A 142 -1.19 -2.23 13.56
N PHE A 143 -0.23 -2.95 14.17
CA PHE A 143 0.44 -4.07 13.50
C PHE A 143 -0.28 -5.36 13.88
N VAL A 144 -0.69 -6.14 12.88
CA VAL A 144 -1.34 -7.44 13.06
C VAL A 144 -0.39 -8.51 12.51
N VAL A 145 0.26 -9.24 13.40
CA VAL A 145 1.26 -10.23 13.04
C VAL A 145 0.68 -11.62 13.29
N GLY A 146 0.70 -12.48 12.27
CA GLY A 146 0.26 -13.86 12.40
C GLY A 146 -0.21 -14.46 11.09
N ASP A 147 -0.26 -15.79 11.03
CA ASP A 147 -0.72 -16.55 9.86
C ASP A 147 -2.20 -16.94 9.98
N HIS A 148 -2.99 -16.76 8.91
CA HIS A 148 -4.36 -17.25 8.83
C HIS A 148 -4.44 -18.79 8.90
N ALA A 149 -3.34 -19.49 8.60
CA ALA A 149 -3.24 -20.95 8.74
C ALA A 149 -2.92 -21.42 10.17
N SER A 150 -2.62 -20.51 11.10
CA SER A 150 -2.39 -20.86 12.51
C SER A 150 -3.71 -21.14 13.25
N PRO A 151 -3.71 -21.83 14.40
CA PRO A 151 -4.94 -22.13 15.16
C PRO A 151 -5.81 -20.91 15.49
N ASP A 152 -5.21 -19.74 15.77
CA ASP A 152 -5.93 -18.48 16.01
C ASP A 152 -6.05 -17.59 14.76
N GLY A 153 -5.67 -18.10 13.59
CA GLY A 153 -5.60 -17.35 12.34
C GLY A 153 -6.94 -16.80 11.87
N GLU A 154 -8.04 -17.48 12.17
CA GLU A 154 -9.40 -17.05 11.81
C GLU A 154 -9.82 -15.73 12.49
N LYS A 155 -9.23 -15.40 13.64
CA LYS A 155 -9.48 -14.13 14.35
C LYS A 155 -8.76 -12.95 13.69
N LEU A 156 -7.71 -13.20 12.91
CA LEU A 156 -6.92 -12.13 12.29
C LEU A 156 -7.77 -11.38 11.26
N LEU A 157 -8.05 -10.11 11.54
CA LEU A 157 -8.91 -9.25 10.72
C LEU A 157 -10.33 -9.82 10.51
N SER A 158 -10.83 -10.61 11.48
CA SER A 158 -12.25 -10.95 11.57
C SER A 158 -13.10 -9.68 11.78
N PRO A 159 -14.42 -9.69 11.52
CA PRO A 159 -15.26 -8.54 11.79
C PRO A 159 -15.19 -8.06 13.24
N GLU A 160 -15.06 -8.99 14.19
CA GLU A 160 -14.94 -8.70 15.63
C GLU A 160 -13.62 -8.00 15.91
N HIS A 161 -12.50 -8.55 15.44
CA HIS A 161 -11.17 -7.96 15.61
C HIS A 161 -11.05 -6.61 14.91
N LEU A 162 -11.68 -6.43 13.74
CA LEU A 162 -11.76 -5.13 13.06
C LEU A 162 -12.52 -4.10 13.89
N ARG A 163 -13.61 -4.47 14.57
CA ARG A 163 -14.35 -3.57 15.47
C ARG A 163 -13.60 -3.28 16.76
N GLU A 164 -12.80 -4.23 17.26
CA GLU A 164 -11.94 -4.00 18.43
C GLU A 164 -10.86 -2.96 18.13
N MET A 165 -10.17 -3.07 16.99
CA MET A 165 -9.14 -2.10 16.59
C MET A 165 -9.73 -0.78 16.09
N VAL A 166 -10.87 -0.83 15.39
CA VAL A 166 -11.51 0.32 14.76
C VAL A 166 -13.00 0.35 15.13
N PRO A 167 -13.35 0.79 16.35
CA PRO A 167 -14.73 0.75 16.85
C PRO A 167 -15.75 1.49 15.99
N ASP A 168 -15.33 2.56 15.31
CA ASP A 168 -16.14 3.38 14.42
C ASP A 168 -15.99 3.02 12.93
N ILE A 169 -15.49 1.82 12.60
CA ILE A 169 -15.18 1.43 11.20
C ILE A 169 -16.36 1.64 10.23
N ALA A 170 -17.61 1.46 10.67
CA ALA A 170 -18.82 1.68 9.87
C ALA A 170 -18.99 3.15 9.40
N GLU A 171 -18.43 4.09 10.13
CA GLU A 171 -18.44 5.53 9.85
C GLU A 171 -17.24 5.98 9.00
N ARG A 172 -16.25 5.10 8.82
CA ARG A 172 -15.04 5.38 8.04
C ARG A 172 -15.20 5.02 6.57
N GLU A 173 -14.28 5.53 5.77
CA GLU A 173 -14.01 5.03 4.44
C GLU A 173 -12.80 4.09 4.49
N VAL A 174 -12.90 2.94 3.83
CA VAL A 174 -11.95 1.84 4.01
C VAL A 174 -11.17 1.60 2.73
N TYR A 175 -9.85 1.65 2.84
CA TYR A 175 -8.90 1.36 1.77
C TYR A 175 -8.19 0.05 2.07
N ILE A 176 -8.32 -0.96 1.21
CA ILE A 176 -7.75 -2.29 1.39
C ILE A 176 -6.73 -2.55 0.29
N CYS A 177 -5.52 -2.95 0.66
CA CYS A 177 -4.50 -3.30 -0.31
C CYS A 177 -3.60 -4.44 0.16
N GLY A 178 -3.51 -5.51 -0.63
CA GLY A 178 -2.70 -6.68 -0.31
C GLY A 178 -2.85 -7.82 -1.33
N PRO A 179 -2.36 -9.04 -1.00
CA PRO A 179 -2.56 -10.22 -1.83
C PRO A 179 -4.05 -10.47 -2.10
N PRO A 180 -4.45 -11.08 -3.25
CA PRO A 180 -5.85 -11.14 -3.65
C PRO A 180 -6.72 -11.88 -2.64
N ALA A 181 -6.30 -13.08 -2.21
CA ALA A 181 -7.02 -13.89 -1.24
C ALA A 181 -7.24 -13.16 0.11
N MET A 182 -6.23 -12.43 0.57
CA MET A 182 -6.32 -11.64 1.80
C MET A 182 -7.27 -10.44 1.60
N SER A 183 -7.14 -9.72 0.49
CA SER A 183 -7.96 -8.54 0.20
C SER A 183 -9.43 -8.90 0.07
N ASP A 184 -9.75 -10.03 -0.58
CA ASP A 184 -11.12 -10.54 -0.71
C ASP A 184 -11.73 -10.93 0.64
N LEU A 185 -10.94 -11.62 1.48
CA LEU A 185 -11.36 -11.98 2.83
C LEU A 185 -11.64 -10.73 3.69
N ILE A 186 -10.74 -9.75 3.68
CA ILE A 186 -10.91 -8.52 4.46
C ILE A 186 -12.08 -7.70 3.94
N GLU A 187 -12.24 -7.56 2.62
CA GLU A 187 -13.38 -6.87 2.03
C GLU A 187 -14.70 -7.51 2.48
N LYS A 188 -14.77 -8.84 2.50
CA LYS A 188 -15.92 -9.58 3.06
C LYS A 188 -16.15 -9.26 4.54
N ASN A 189 -15.10 -9.26 5.36
CA ASN A 189 -15.20 -9.02 6.80
C ASN A 189 -15.57 -7.56 7.11
N VAL A 190 -15.00 -6.58 6.41
CA VAL A 190 -15.36 -5.15 6.50
C VAL A 190 -16.82 -4.92 6.13
N ARG A 191 -17.37 -5.64 5.15
CA ARG A 191 -18.82 -5.55 4.85
C ARG A 191 -19.68 -6.04 6.02
N GLN A 192 -19.22 -7.03 6.78
CA GLN A 192 -19.91 -7.52 7.97
C GLN A 192 -19.82 -6.53 9.15
N THR A 193 -18.90 -5.57 9.12
CA THR A 193 -18.86 -4.44 10.07
C THR A 193 -19.80 -3.29 9.70
N ARG A 194 -20.67 -3.47 8.69
CA ARG A 194 -21.69 -2.51 8.21
C ARG A 194 -21.14 -1.30 7.44
N VAL A 195 -19.91 -1.35 6.96
CA VAL A 195 -19.40 -0.34 6.02
C VAL A 195 -20.16 -0.44 4.69
N PRO A 196 -20.81 0.64 4.20
CA PRO A 196 -21.44 0.64 2.89
C PRO A 196 -20.41 0.41 1.77
N ARG A 197 -20.74 -0.45 0.80
CA ARG A 197 -19.83 -0.83 -0.31
C ARG A 197 -19.20 0.36 -1.05
N LYS A 198 -19.93 1.47 -1.20
CA LYS A 198 -19.44 2.68 -1.87
C LYS A 198 -18.29 3.40 -1.14
N TYR A 199 -18.01 3.03 0.10
CA TYR A 199 -16.91 3.53 0.93
C TYR A 199 -15.84 2.46 1.15
N ILE A 200 -15.81 1.40 0.35
CA ILE A 200 -14.77 0.37 0.37
C ILE A 200 -14.03 0.42 -0.96
N HIS A 201 -12.74 0.70 -0.89
CA HIS A 201 -11.82 0.76 -2.03
C HIS A 201 -10.82 -0.36 -1.86
N THR A 202 -10.75 -1.28 -2.83
CA THR A 202 -9.86 -2.45 -2.75
C THR A 202 -8.95 -2.48 -3.96
N GLU A 203 -7.64 -2.56 -3.74
CA GLU A 203 -6.64 -2.85 -4.76
C GLU A 203 -5.97 -4.21 -4.46
N ARG A 204 -6.00 -5.12 -5.44
CA ARG A 204 -5.48 -6.48 -5.30
C ARG A 204 -4.11 -6.54 -5.98
N PHE A 205 -3.08 -6.86 -5.21
CA PHE A 205 -1.75 -7.10 -5.76
C PHE A 205 -1.62 -8.57 -6.21
N ALA A 206 -1.75 -8.82 -7.50
CA ALA A 206 -1.26 -10.06 -8.10
C ALA A 206 0.22 -9.87 -8.45
N LEU A 207 1.08 -10.70 -7.84
CA LEU A 207 2.49 -10.82 -8.23
C LEU A 207 2.61 -11.68 -9.49
#